data_AF-A0A2V6UEL8-F1
#
_entry.id   AF-A0A2V6UEL8-F1
#
_cell.length_a   1.000
_cell.length_b   1.000
_cell.length_c   1.000
_cell.angle_alpha   90.00
_cell.angle_beta   90.00
_cell.angle_gamma   90.00
#
_symmetry.space_group_name_H-M   'P 1'
#
loop_
_entity.id
_entity.type
_entity.pdbx_description
1 polymer ?
#
loop_
_entity_poly.entity_id
_entity_poly.type
_entity_poly.pdbx_seq_one_letter_code
_entity_poly.pdbx_strand_id
1 'polypeptide(L)' 'FFRGASAHEITAYFALIGAVLEEGMAAGLFRHDLPVKLATKMLFGGMDQVATSWVLGKRRYRLADTADTVADVVLNGVAR' A
#
# COMPACT_ATOMS: atom_id res chain seq x y z
N PHE A 1 -4.68 10.72 7.32
CA PHE A 1 -4.74 9.74 8.42
C PHE A 1 -3.55 9.87 9.39
N PHE A 2 -2.35 10.22 8.91
CA PHE A 2 -1.16 10.48 9.72
C PHE A 2 -1.06 11.88 10.35
N ARG A 3 -2.07 12.32 11.14
CA ARG A 3 -1.87 13.51 11.97
C ARG A 3 -1.09 13.12 13.23
N GLY A 4 0.23 13.30 13.21
CA GLY A 4 1.11 13.09 14.36
C GLY A 4 2.24 12.08 14.17
N ALA A 5 2.32 11.38 13.03
CA ALA A 5 3.49 10.55 12.75
C ALA A 5 4.70 11.41 12.43
N SER A 6 5.81 11.06 13.04
CA SER A 6 7.12 11.58 12.72
C SER A 6 7.52 11.21 11.29
N ALA A 7 8.36 12.04 10.66
CA ALA A 7 8.99 11.71 9.38
C ALA A 7 9.73 10.36 9.43
N HIS A 8 10.23 9.99 10.61
CA HIS A 8 10.90 8.72 10.86
C HIS A 8 9.94 7.52 10.73
N GLU A 9 8.75 7.57 11.31
CA GLU A 9 7.77 6.47 11.22
C GLU A 9 7.30 6.23 9.79
N ILE A 10 7.05 7.30 9.02
CA ILE A 10 6.67 7.18 7.61
C ILE A 10 7.81 6.56 6.80
N THR A 11 9.05 6.97 7.09
CA THR A 11 10.24 6.43 6.43
C THR A 11 10.44 4.95 6.76
N ALA A 12 10.29 4.56 8.03
CA ALA A 12 10.36 3.17 8.45
C ALA A 12 9.27 2.31 7.79
N TYR A 13 8.05 2.84 7.66
CA TYR A 13 6.96 2.16 6.97
C TYR A 13 7.24 1.97 5.48
N PHE A 14 7.81 2.98 4.81
CA PHE A 14 8.21 2.87 3.41
C PHE A 14 9.35 1.87 3.22
N ALA A 15 10.31 1.84 4.14
CA ALA A 15 11.39 0.86 4.14
C ALA A 15 10.86 -0.56 4.29
N LEU A 16 9.89 -0.77 5.19
CA LEU A 16 9.24 -2.07 5.39
C LEU A 16 8.53 -2.55 4.12
N ILE A 17 7.70 -1.70 3.50
CA ILE A 17 7.02 -2.06 2.25
C ILE A 17 8.05 -2.36 1.15
N GLY A 18 9.09 -1.53 1.03
CA GLY A 18 10.16 -1.72 0.05
C GLY A 18 10.85 -3.08 0.21
N ALA A 19 11.21 -3.45 1.44
CA ALA A 19 11.84 -4.73 1.73
C ALA A 19 10.97 -5.93 1.30
N VAL A 20 9.66 -5.89 1.60
CA VAL A 20 8.73 -6.96 1.17
C VAL A 20 8.66 -7.08 -0.35
N LEU A 21 8.66 -5.96 -1.08
CA LEU A 21 8.67 -5.98 -2.54
C LEU A 21 10.00 -6.53 -3.09
N GLU A 22 11.13 -6.14 -2.51
CA GLU A 22 12.45 -6.65 -2.90
C GLU A 22 12.59 -8.15 -2.62
N GLU A 23 12.09 -8.63 -1.48
CA GLU A 23 12.04 -10.06 -1.14
C GLU A 23 11.21 -10.84 -2.16
N GLY A 24 10.03 -10.34 -2.54
CA GLY A 24 9.19 -10.98 -3.56
C GLY A 24 9.83 -10.97 -4.95
N MET A 25 10.59 -9.92 -5.31
CA MET A 25 11.38 -9.91 -6.53
C MET A 25 12.51 -10.95 -6.50
N ALA A 26 13.24 -11.07 -5.38
CA ALA A 26 14.31 -12.05 -5.19
C ALA A 26 13.78 -13.50 -5.22
N ALA A 27 12.57 -13.73 -4.72
CA ALA A 27 11.88 -15.02 -4.77
C ALA A 27 11.23 -15.34 -6.13
N GLY A 28 11.30 -14.42 -7.11
CA GLY A 28 10.65 -14.59 -8.41
C GLY A 28 9.12 -14.48 -8.40
N LEU A 29 8.55 -13.95 -7.32
CA LEU A 29 7.11 -13.72 -7.15
C LEU A 29 6.63 -12.43 -7.83
N PHE A 30 7.52 -11.43 -7.94
CA PHE A 30 7.24 -10.14 -8.60
C PHE A 30 8.17 -9.91 -9.80
N ARG A 31 7.73 -9.08 -10.75
CA ARG A 31 8.52 -8.69 -11.92
C ARG A 31 9.85 -8.03 -11.51
N HIS A 32 10.95 -8.44 -12.11
CA HIS A 32 12.31 -7.98 -11.75
C HIS A 32 12.58 -6.50 -12.07
N ASP A 33 11.75 -5.90 -12.93
CA ASP A 33 11.82 -4.49 -13.32
C ASP A 33 10.77 -3.64 -12.59
N LEU A 34 10.20 -4.13 -11.47
CA LEU A 34 9.30 -3.38 -10.63
C LEU A 34 10.02 -2.13 -10.06
N PRO A 35 9.53 -0.90 -10.31
CA PRO A 35 10.09 0.29 -9.68
C PRO A 35 9.69 0.36 -8.20
N VAL A 36 10.42 -0.33 -7.33
CA VAL A 36 10.10 -0.52 -5.89
C VAL A 36 9.68 0.78 -5.20
N LYS A 37 10.47 1.86 -5.35
CA LYS A 37 10.16 3.17 -4.73
C LYS A 37 8.80 3.73 -5.16
N LEU A 38 8.41 3.54 -6.42
CA LEU A 38 7.11 3.98 -6.92
C LEU A 38 6.00 3.05 -6.42
N ALA A 39 6.20 1.74 -6.49
CA ALA A 39 5.25 0.73 -5.99
C ALA A 39 4.93 0.93 -4.50
N THR A 40 5.95 1.17 -3.66
CA THR A 40 5.77 1.52 -2.24
C THR A 40 4.86 2.74 -2.05
N LYS A 41 5.11 3.82 -2.80
CA LYS A 41 4.30 5.05 -2.72
C LYS A 41 2.86 4.82 -3.19
N MET A 42 2.68 4.03 -4.24
CA MET A 42 1.35 3.70 -4.79
C MET A 42 0.53 2.89 -3.78
N LEU A 43 1.12 1.84 -3.18
CA LEU A 43 0.48 1.04 -2.15
C LEU A 43 0.11 1.90 -0.93
N PHE A 44 1.08 2.69 -0.42
CA PHE A 44 0.85 3.58 0.71
C PHE A 44 -0.26 4.61 0.44
N GLY A 45 -0.18 5.29 -0.71
CA GLY A 45 -1.15 6.32 -1.10
C GLY A 45 -2.55 5.72 -1.30
N GLY A 46 -2.64 4.53 -1.88
CA GLY A 46 -3.90 3.80 -2.02
C GLY A 46 -4.53 3.50 -0.65
N MET A 47 -3.76 2.95 0.29
CA MET A 47 -4.23 2.68 1.65
C MET A 47 -4.65 3.96 2.39
N ASP A 48 -3.86 5.04 2.32
CA ASP A 48 -4.22 6.32 2.96
C ASP A 48 -5.50 6.91 2.37
N GLN A 49 -5.70 6.81 1.05
CA GLN A 49 -6.90 7.32 0.40
C GLN A 49 -8.15 6.50 0.72
N VAL A 50 -8.03 5.16 0.81
CA VAL A 50 -9.13 4.28 1.25
C VAL A 50 -9.51 4.59 2.70
N ALA A 51 -8.53 4.73 3.60
CA ALA A 51 -8.76 5.11 4.99
C ALA A 51 -9.38 6.51 5.11
N THR A 52 -8.88 7.49 4.34
CA THR A 52 -9.41 8.86 4.30
C THR A 52 -10.87 8.87 3.84
N SER A 53 -11.18 8.17 2.75
CA SER A 53 -12.54 8.04 2.22
C SER A 53 -13.48 7.39 3.22
N TRP A 54 -13.02 6.37 3.94
CA TRP A 54 -13.78 5.71 5.01
C TRP A 54 -14.09 6.64 6.18
N VAL A 55 -13.12 7.44 6.64
CA VAL A 55 -13.34 8.44 7.70
C VAL A 55 -14.35 9.48 7.26
N LEU A 56 -14.19 10.04 6.05
CA LEU A 56 -15.10 11.04 5.49
C LEU A 56 -16.50 10.48 5.25
N GLY A 57 -16.59 9.19 4.89
CA GLY A 57 -17.83 8.43 4.72
C GLY A 57 -18.52 8.04 6.02
N LYS A 58 -18.13 8.59 7.17
CA LYS A 58 -18.68 8.26 8.51
C LYS A 58 -18.53 6.80 8.90
N ARG A 59 -17.48 6.12 8.42
CA ARG A 59 -17.10 4.76 8.87
C ARG A 59 -18.20 3.71 8.69
N ARG A 60 -18.95 3.77 7.58
CA ARG A 60 -20.15 2.96 7.30
C ARG A 60 -19.93 1.46 7.11
N TYR A 61 -18.69 1.02 6.95
CA TYR A 61 -18.31 -0.39 6.72
C TYR A 61 -17.06 -0.73 7.54
N ARG A 62 -16.68 -2.00 7.67
CA ARG A 62 -15.40 -2.36 8.30
C ARG A 62 -14.28 -2.07 7.31
N LEU A 63 -13.38 -1.16 7.65
CA LEU A 63 -12.29 -0.77 6.75
C LEU A 63 -11.42 -1.97 6.33
N ALA A 64 -11.23 -2.95 7.20
CA ALA A 64 -10.48 -4.16 6.89
C ALA A 64 -11.07 -4.97 5.72
N ASP A 65 -12.37 -4.84 5.45
CA ASP A 65 -13.03 -5.56 4.35
C ASP A 65 -12.54 -5.08 2.96
N THR A 66 -11.82 -3.95 2.87
CA THR A 66 -11.20 -3.48 1.61
C THR A 66 -9.78 -3.99 1.38
N ALA A 67 -9.17 -4.68 2.35
CA ALA A 67 -7.76 -5.06 2.29
C ALA A 67 -7.44 -5.92 1.06
N ASP A 68 -8.24 -6.97 0.84
CA ASP A 68 -8.03 -7.90 -0.28
C ASP A 68 -8.19 -7.19 -1.63
N THR A 69 -9.17 -6.30 -1.77
CA THR A 69 -9.37 -5.51 -3.00
C THR A 69 -8.22 -4.54 -3.25
N VAL A 70 -7.69 -3.90 -2.21
CA VAL A 70 -6.52 -3.02 -2.35
C VAL A 70 -5.29 -3.82 -2.79
N ALA A 71 -5.07 -4.98 -2.18
CA ALA A 71 -3.97 -5.86 -2.55
C ALA A 71 -4.10 -6.34 -4.01
N ASP A 72 -5.29 -6.80 -4.41
CA ASP A 72 -5.58 -7.25 -5.77
C ASP A 72 -5.30 -6.15 -6.80
N VAL A 73 -5.82 -4.94 -6.60
CA VAL A 73 -5.58 -3.82 -7.53
C VAL A 73 -4.10 -3.44 -7.60
N VAL A 74 -3.37 -3.50 -6.50
CA VAL A 74 -1.93 -3.19 -6.49
C VAL A 74 -1.10 -4.26 -7.17
N LEU A 75 -1.44 -5.54 -6.98
CA LEU A 75 -0.67 -6.66 -7.50
C LEU A 75 -1.02 -6.98 -8.96
N ASN A 76 -2.30 -6.92 -9.30
CA ASN A 76 -2.85 -7.36 -10.59
C ASN A 76 -3.25 -6.19 -11.50
N GLY A 77 -3.29 -4.96 -10.97
CA GLY A 77 -3.74 -3.79 -11.73
C GLY A 77 -5.26 -3.81 -11.96
N VAL A 78 -5.71 -3.09 -13.00
CA VAL A 78 -7.14 -2.94 -13.33
C VAL A 78 -7.53 -3.59 -14.67
N ALA A 79 -6.55 -4.12 -15.39
CA ALA A 79 -6.76 -4.79 -16.67
C ALA A 79 -7.13 -6.27 -16.46
N ARG A 80 -7.67 -6.91 -17.50
CA ARG A 80 -7.92 -8.36 -17.56
C ARG A 80 -6.79 -9.06 -18.30
#